data_AF-A0A519KL38-F1
#
_entry.id   AF-A0A519KL38-F1
#
_cell.length_a   1.000
_cell.length_b   1.000
_cell.length_c   1.000
_cell.angle_alpha   90.00
_cell.angle_beta   90.00
_cell.angle_gamma   90.00
#
_symmetry.space_group_name_H-M   'P 1'
#
loop_
_entity.id
_entity.type
_entity.pdbx_description
1 polymer ?
#
loop_
_entity_poly.entity_id
_entity_poly.type
_entity_poly.pdbx_seq_one_letter_code
_entity_poly.pdbx_strand_id
1 'polypeptide(L)'
;VLVVDLPPGTGDVQLTLIQKTPLDGAVIVSTPQEVALADARRGHALFQKVGVPTLGLIENMTGPIFGKGGAEAEAGRLGVAYLGDVPLDASVREGGDAGAPVVIADPEGEVALRFRAFAATLAGALGL
;
A
#
# COMPACT_ATOMS: atom_id res chain seq x y z
N VAL A 1 5.52 -16.00 3.27
CA VAL A 1 5.14 -14.76 2.54
C VAL A 1 6.40 -14.07 2.10
N LEU A 2 6.53 -13.73 0.81
CA LEU A 2 7.59 -12.87 0.29
C LEU A 2 6.96 -11.53 -0.06
N VAL A 3 7.38 -10.47 0.62
CA VAL A 3 6.96 -9.10 0.28
C VAL A 3 8.07 -8.46 -0.54
N VAL A 4 7.72 -7.93 -1.71
CA VAL A 4 8.66 -7.25 -2.61
C VAL A 4 8.30 -5.77 -2.63
N ASP A 5 9.23 -4.92 -2.18
CA ASP A 5 9.09 -3.48 -2.33
C ASP A 5 9.49 -3.08 -3.76
N LEU A 6 8.56 -2.48 -4.49
CA LEU A 6 8.79 -2.08 -5.87
C LEU A 6 9.21 -0.60 -5.89
N PRO A 7 10.19 -0.21 -6.72
CA PRO A 7 10.50 1.21 -6.92
C PRO A 7 9.25 1.94 -7.41
N PRO A 8 9.08 3.25 -7.22
CA PRO A 8 7.88 3.96 -7.68
C PRO A 8 7.80 4.05 -9.21
N GLY A 9 6.60 4.37 -9.71
CA GLY A 9 6.36 4.67 -11.13
C GLY A 9 5.80 3.49 -11.93
N THR A 10 6.06 3.49 -13.24
CA THR A 10 5.68 2.44 -14.21
C THR A 10 6.85 2.12 -15.16
N GLY A 11 8.08 2.28 -14.67
CA GLY A 11 9.29 2.14 -15.48
C GLY A 11 9.72 0.69 -15.74
N ASP A 12 10.67 0.50 -16.64
CA ASP A 12 11.12 -0.82 -17.13
C ASP A 12 11.62 -1.76 -16.03
N VAL A 13 12.17 -1.23 -14.94
CA VAL A 13 12.67 -2.03 -13.81
C VAL A 13 11.52 -2.79 -13.12
N GLN A 14 10.39 -2.12 -12.86
CA GLN A 14 9.23 -2.79 -12.27
C GLN A 14 8.63 -3.82 -13.22
N LEU A 15 8.48 -3.46 -14.50
CA LEU A 15 7.98 -4.36 -15.55
C LEU A 15 8.82 -5.63 -15.62
N THR A 16 10.14 -5.49 -15.58
CA THR A 16 11.07 -6.62 -15.61
C THR A 16 10.89 -7.52 -14.39
N LEU A 17 10.73 -6.96 -13.19
CA LEU A 17 10.49 -7.74 -11.97
C LEU A 17 9.16 -8.49 -12.01
N ILE A 18 8.09 -7.81 -12.42
CA ILE A 18 6.74 -8.38 -12.52
C ILE A 18 6.68 -9.47 -13.59
N GLN A 19 7.39 -9.32 -14.71
CA GLN A 19 7.41 -10.32 -15.78
C GLN A 19 8.27 -11.54 -15.45
N LYS A 20 9.32 -11.36 -14.64
CA LYS A 20 10.25 -12.45 -14.28
C LYS A 20 9.83 -13.25 -13.06
N THR A 21 8.90 -12.73 -12.26
CA THR A 21 8.53 -13.33 -10.98
C THR A 21 7.02 -13.54 -10.96
N PRO A 22 6.53 -14.74 -10.65
CA PRO A 22 5.10 -14.93 -10.43
C PRO A 22 4.68 -14.14 -9.18
N LEU A 23 3.71 -13.25 -9.33
CA LEU A 23 3.15 -12.46 -8.23
C LEU A 23 1.71 -12.91 -7.98
N ASP A 24 1.41 -13.27 -6.73
CA ASP A 24 0.06 -13.64 -6.30
C ASP A 24 -0.88 -12.43 -6.20
N GLY A 25 -0.31 -11.23 -6.10
CA GLY A 25 -1.05 -9.98 -6.16
C GLY A 25 -0.18 -8.76 -5.83
N ALA A 26 -0.78 -7.58 -5.97
CA ALA A 26 -0.14 -6.30 -5.71
C ALA A 26 -0.96 -5.45 -4.72
N VAL A 27 -0.28 -4.77 -3.82
CA VAL A 27 -0.86 -3.75 -2.94
C VAL A 27 -0.36 -2.40 -3.42
N ILE A 28 -1.27 -1.46 -3.63
CA ILE A 28 -0.92 -0.11 -4.06
C ILE A 28 -1.00 0.81 -2.85
N VAL A 29 0.07 1.55 -2.59
CA VAL A 29 0.13 2.55 -1.52
C VAL A 29 0.13 3.93 -2.18
N SER A 30 -0.74 4.82 -1.72
CA SER A 30 -0.80 6.19 -2.22
C SER A 30 -1.13 7.17 -1.10
N THR A 31 -0.92 8.46 -1.34
CA THR A 31 -1.36 9.53 -0.44
C THR A 31 -2.67 10.14 -0.94
N PRO A 32 -3.41 10.91 -0.12
CA PRO A 32 -4.74 11.39 -0.50
C PRO A 32 -4.77 12.38 -1.68
N GLN A 33 -3.63 12.90 -2.14
CA GLN A 33 -3.58 13.94 -3.17
C GLN A 33 -3.75 13.36 -4.57
N GLU A 34 -4.49 14.06 -5.42
CA GLU A 34 -4.78 13.65 -6.81
C GLU A 34 -3.51 13.29 -7.61
N VAL A 35 -2.38 13.98 -7.39
CA VAL A 35 -1.12 13.65 -8.07
C VAL A 35 -0.62 12.24 -7.74
N ALA A 36 -0.71 11.81 -6.49
CA ALA A 36 -0.33 10.47 -6.07
C ALA A 36 -1.38 9.42 -6.47
N LEU A 37 -2.67 9.81 -6.50
CA LEU A 37 -3.74 8.95 -6.97
C LEU A 37 -3.65 8.69 -8.48
N ALA A 38 -3.21 9.67 -9.27
CA ALA A 38 -2.94 9.48 -10.69
C ALA A 38 -1.85 8.42 -10.92
N ASP A 39 -0.83 8.37 -10.06
CA ASP A 39 0.22 7.36 -10.11
C ASP A 39 -0.29 5.98 -9.69
N ALA A 40 -1.11 5.91 -8.64
CA ALA A 40 -1.80 4.69 -8.22
C ALA A 40 -2.66 4.11 -9.35
N ARG A 41 -3.41 4.95 -10.06
CA ARG A 41 -4.23 4.56 -11.23
C ARG A 41 -3.38 3.96 -12.35
N ARG A 42 -2.22 4.56 -12.63
CA ARG A 42 -1.27 4.04 -13.63
C ARG A 42 -0.65 2.71 -13.19
N GLY A 43 -0.29 2.57 -11.91
CA GLY A 43 0.21 1.33 -11.33
C GLY A 43 -0.81 0.20 -11.41
N HIS A 44 -2.07 0.47 -11.07
CA HIS A 44 -3.16 -0.51 -11.21
C HIS A 44 -3.33 -0.97 -12.66
N ALA A 45 -3.35 -0.03 -13.61
CA ALA A 45 -3.44 -0.36 -15.03
C ALA A 45 -2.26 -1.21 -15.53
N LEU A 46 -1.05 -0.99 -14.99
CA LEU A 46 0.11 -1.81 -15.29
C LEU A 46 -0.10 -3.26 -14.79
N PHE A 47 -0.49 -3.45 -13.53
CA PHE A 47 -0.73 -4.79 -12.97
C PHE A 47 -1.82 -5.55 -13.73
N GLN A 48 -2.91 -4.87 -14.11
CA GLN A 48 -3.96 -5.45 -14.94
C GLN A 48 -3.43 -5.96 -16.29
N LYS A 49 -2.56 -5.19 -16.98
CA LYS A 49 -1.98 -5.58 -18.27
C LYS A 49 -1.12 -6.84 -18.20
N VAL A 50 -0.47 -7.08 -17.07
CA VAL A 50 0.42 -8.23 -16.84
C VAL A 50 -0.27 -9.36 -16.05
N GLY A 51 -1.58 -9.24 -15.83
CA GLY A 51 -2.40 -10.29 -15.20
C GLY A 51 -2.22 -10.44 -13.69
N VAL A 52 -1.65 -9.44 -13.01
CA VAL A 52 -1.45 -9.47 -11.55
C VAL A 52 -2.65 -8.81 -10.87
N PRO A 53 -3.35 -9.50 -9.94
CA PRO A 53 -4.50 -8.92 -9.25
C PRO A 53 -4.06 -7.84 -8.27
N THR A 54 -4.79 -6.73 -8.22
CA THR A 54 -4.62 -5.73 -7.16
C THR A 54 -5.41 -6.16 -5.94
N LEU A 55 -4.72 -6.51 -4.85
CA LEU A 55 -5.31 -6.97 -3.59
C LEU A 55 -5.95 -5.83 -2.80
N GLY A 56 -5.48 -4.60 -3.00
CA GLY A 56 -6.13 -3.41 -2.49
C GLY A 56 -5.26 -2.16 -2.50
N LEU A 57 -5.87 -1.05 -2.08
CA LEU A 57 -5.25 0.26 -1.90
C LEU A 57 -5.09 0.58 -0.41
N ILE A 58 -3.93 1.11 -0.02
CA ILE A 58 -3.66 1.70 1.31
C ILE A 58 -3.47 3.20 1.14
N GLU A 59 -4.15 3.98 1.99
CA GLU A 59 -3.90 5.42 2.09
C GLU A 59 -2.82 5.72 3.13
N ASN A 60 -1.66 6.20 2.69
CA ASN A 60 -0.57 6.59 3.57
C ASN A 60 -0.60 8.09 3.84
N MET A 61 -0.05 8.50 4.99
CA MET A 61 0.10 9.89 5.41
C MET A 61 -1.23 10.67 5.47
N THR A 62 -2.29 10.10 6.05
CA THR A 62 -3.54 10.86 6.27
C THR A 62 -3.40 11.92 7.36
N GLY A 63 -4.19 12.98 7.27
CA GLY A 63 -4.26 14.00 8.33
C GLY A 63 -4.45 15.42 7.81
N PRO A 64 -4.38 16.44 8.68
CA PRO A 64 -4.73 17.82 8.32
C PRO A 64 -3.89 18.42 7.18
N ILE A 65 -2.65 17.97 7.00
CA ILE A 65 -1.72 18.50 5.98
C ILE A 65 -1.95 17.84 4.61
N PHE A 66 -2.18 16.53 4.60
CA PHE A 66 -2.25 15.73 3.39
C PHE A 66 -3.71 15.39 3.00
N GLY A 67 -4.69 15.64 3.86
CA GLY A 67 -6.07 15.26 3.65
C GLY A 67 -6.35 13.80 4.02
N LYS A 68 -7.52 13.29 3.62
CA LYS A 68 -7.98 11.93 3.85
C LYS A 68 -9.06 11.54 2.84
N GLY A 69 -9.17 10.26 2.50
CA GLY A 69 -10.27 9.67 1.73
C GLY A 69 -10.06 9.68 0.21
N GLY A 70 -8.92 10.16 -0.27
CA GLY A 70 -8.60 10.17 -1.70
C GLY A 70 -8.39 8.76 -2.25
N ALA A 71 -7.60 7.94 -1.55
CA ALA A 71 -7.34 6.55 -1.92
C ALA A 71 -8.57 5.65 -1.71
N GLU A 72 -9.41 5.93 -0.72
CA GLU A 72 -10.69 5.20 -0.54
C GLU A 72 -11.63 5.45 -1.70
N ALA A 73 -11.83 6.72 -2.09
CA ALA A 73 -12.62 7.08 -3.25
C ALA A 73 -12.05 6.47 -4.54
N GLU A 74 -10.73 6.49 -4.69
CA GLU A 74 -10.05 5.94 -5.85
C GLU A 74 -10.15 4.41 -5.92
N ALA A 75 -10.05 3.71 -4.79
CA ALA A 75 -10.28 2.27 -4.71
C ALA A 75 -11.68 1.90 -5.22
N GLY A 76 -12.70 2.67 -4.81
CA GLY A 76 -14.07 2.52 -5.30
C GLY A 76 -14.18 2.74 -6.81
N ARG A 77 -13.47 3.73 -7.38
CA ARG A 77 -13.46 3.99 -8.83
C ARG A 77 -12.77 2.89 -9.63
N LEU A 78 -11.73 2.28 -9.07
CA LEU A 78 -10.96 1.21 -9.69
C LEU A 78 -11.60 -0.17 -9.48
N GLY A 79 -12.60 -0.29 -8.60
CA GLY A 79 -13.21 -1.57 -8.25
C GLY A 79 -12.28 -2.49 -7.46
N VAL A 80 -11.36 -1.92 -6.68
CA VAL A 80 -10.41 -2.67 -5.83
C VAL A 80 -10.73 -2.45 -4.35
N ALA A 81 -10.26 -3.36 -3.49
CA ALA A 81 -10.49 -3.22 -2.06
C ALA A 81 -9.74 -2.01 -1.48
N TYR A 82 -10.38 -1.28 -0.57
CA TYR A 82 -9.71 -0.32 0.28
C TYR A 82 -9.29 -1.02 1.58
N LEU A 83 -7.99 -1.04 1.87
CA LEU A 83 -7.44 -1.75 3.03
C LEU A 83 -7.41 -0.88 4.28
N GLY A 84 -7.52 0.44 4.13
CA GLY A 84 -7.53 1.43 5.20
C GLY A 84 -6.46 2.50 5.06
N ASP A 85 -6.30 3.31 6.11
CA ASP A 85 -5.33 4.40 6.16
C ASP A 85 -4.29 4.30 7.28
N VAL A 86 -3.16 4.98 7.09
CA VAL A 86 -2.15 5.28 8.12
C VAL A 86 -1.99 6.79 8.23
N PRO A 87 -2.15 7.38 9.43
CA PRO A 87 -1.94 8.82 9.61
C PRO A 87 -0.47 9.21 9.45
N LEU A 88 -0.24 10.48 9.13
CA LEU A 88 1.08 11.08 9.20
C LEU A 88 1.53 11.13 10.67
N ASP A 89 2.32 10.14 11.08
CA ASP A 89 2.77 9.96 12.45
C ASP A 89 4.30 9.87 12.52
N ALA A 90 4.90 10.63 13.44
CA ALA A 90 6.34 10.70 13.62
C ALA A 90 6.94 9.35 14.04
N SER A 91 6.21 8.54 14.81
CA SER A 91 6.65 7.23 15.28
C SER A 91 7.00 6.27 14.14
N VAL A 92 6.32 6.39 12.99
CA VAL A 92 6.60 5.56 11.80
C VAL A 92 7.99 5.85 11.27
N ARG A 93 8.32 7.14 11.09
CA ARG A 93 9.64 7.58 10.65
C ARG A 93 10.70 7.21 11.69
N GLU A 94 10.47 7.54 12.97
CA GLU A 94 11.43 7.32 14.05
C GLU A 94 11.74 5.84 14.25
N GLY A 95 10.72 4.99 14.24
CA GLY A 95 10.90 3.54 14.32
C GLY A 95 11.62 2.97 13.09
N GLY A 96 11.33 3.50 11.90
CA GLY A 96 12.05 3.14 10.67
C GLY A 96 13.53 3.51 10.74
N ASP A 97 13.84 4.77 11.10
CA ASP A 97 15.21 5.29 11.21
C ASP A 97 16.02 4.52 12.28
N ALA A 98 15.38 4.12 13.38
CA ALA A 98 16.00 3.39 14.47
C ALA A 98 16.11 1.87 14.21
N GLY A 99 15.54 1.35 13.12
CA GLY A 99 15.46 -0.09 12.85
C GLY A 99 14.51 -0.86 13.78
N ALA A 100 13.62 -0.17 14.49
CA ALA A 100 12.59 -0.72 15.36
C ALA A 100 11.21 -0.22 14.92
N PRO A 101 10.60 -0.82 13.88
CA PRO A 101 9.32 -0.39 13.34
C PRO A 101 8.22 -0.32 14.41
N VAL A 102 7.24 0.56 14.21
CA VAL A 102 6.13 0.81 15.16
C VAL A 102 5.40 -0.46 15.60
N VAL A 103 5.26 -1.46 14.74
CA VAL A 103 4.64 -2.75 15.08
C VAL A 103 5.41 -3.57 16.11
N ILE A 104 6.69 -3.27 16.32
CA ILE A 104 7.58 -3.86 17.33
C ILE A 104 7.72 -2.91 18.53
N ALA A 105 7.97 -1.62 18.27
CA ALA A 105 8.26 -0.63 19.30
C ALA A 105 7.02 -0.27 20.15
N ASP A 106 5.84 -0.23 19.54
CA ASP A 106 4.56 0.02 20.20
C ASP A 106 3.46 -0.90 19.63
N PRO A 107 3.45 -2.20 20.01
CA PRO A 107 2.60 -3.21 19.37
C PRO A 107 1.09 -2.96 19.49
N GLU A 108 0.67 -2.25 20.53
CA GLU A 108 -0.73 -1.92 20.86
C GLU A 108 -1.11 -0.50 20.41
N GLY A 109 -0.16 0.27 19.87
CA GLY A 109 -0.39 1.61 19.35
C GLY A 109 -1.31 1.61 18.13
N GLU A 110 -2.05 2.70 17.93
CA GLU A 110 -3.04 2.82 16.85
C GLU A 110 -2.45 2.49 15.47
N VAL A 111 -1.25 3.00 15.18
CA VAL A 111 -0.57 2.77 13.90
C VAL A 111 -0.17 1.31 13.75
N ALA A 112 0.33 0.67 14.80
CA ALA A 112 0.67 -0.75 14.76
C ALA A 112 -0.56 -1.63 14.51
N LEU A 113 -1.68 -1.31 15.16
CA LEU A 113 -2.95 -2.02 14.95
C LEU A 113 -3.46 -1.87 13.51
N ARG A 114 -3.29 -0.70 12.88
CA ARG A 114 -3.61 -0.49 11.45
C ARG A 114 -2.77 -1.39 10.54
N PHE A 115 -1.45 -1.43 10.72
CA PHE A 115 -0.58 -2.33 9.96
C PHE A 115 -0.95 -3.81 10.15
N ARG A 116 -1.29 -4.24 11.39
CA ARG A 116 -1.76 -5.60 11.67
C ARG A 116 -3.07 -5.91 10.94
N ALA A 117 -4.00 -4.96 10.88
CA ALA A 117 -5.25 -5.13 10.15
C ALA A 117 -5.03 -5.30 8.63
N PHE A 118 -4.10 -4.53 8.04
CA PHE A 118 -3.72 -4.71 6.63
C PHE A 118 -3.16 -6.12 6.39
N ALA A 119 -2.21 -6.55 7.23
CA ALA A 119 -1.60 -7.86 7.12
C ALA A 119 -2.64 -8.99 7.24
N ALA A 120 -3.58 -8.90 8.19
CA ALA A 120 -4.64 -9.88 8.36
C ALA A 120 -5.57 -9.95 7.13
N THR A 121 -5.92 -8.80 6.57
CA THR A 121 -6.78 -8.72 5.37
C THR A 121 -6.08 -9.35 4.16
N LEU A 122 -4.80 -9.04 3.97
CA LEU A 122 -3.99 -9.58 2.87
C LEU A 122 -3.74 -11.08 3.02
N ALA A 123 -3.48 -11.57 4.25
CA ALA A 123 -3.35 -12.99 4.52
C ALA A 123 -4.63 -13.75 4.13
N GLY A 124 -5.80 -13.24 4.54
CA GLY A 124 -7.08 -13.81 4.14
C GLY A 124 -7.31 -13.82 2.63
N ALA A 125 -6.97 -12.75 1.92
CA ALA A 125 -7.08 -12.67 0.47
C ALA A 125 -6.16 -13.66 -0.27
N LEU A 126 -5.02 -14.03 0.34
CA LEU A 126 -4.05 -14.98 -0.20
C LEU A 126 -4.28 -16.43 0.31
N GLY A 127 -5.26 -16.66 1.19
CA GLY A 127 -5.55 -17.97 1.76
C GLY A 127 -4.50 -18.47 2.76
N LEU A 128 -3.87 -17.56 3.51
CA LEU A 128 -2.84 -17.83 4.51
C LEU A 128 -3.40 -17.90 5.95
#